data_AF-A0A930X7H8-F1
#
_entry.id   AF-A0A930X7H8-F1
#
_cell.length_a   1.000
_cell.length_b   1.000
_cell.length_c   1.000
_cell.angle_alpha   90.00
_cell.angle_beta   90.00
_cell.angle_gamma   90.00
#
_symmetry.space_group_name_H-M   'P 1'
#
loop_
_entity.id
_entity.type
_entity.pdbx_description
1 polymer ?
#
loop_
_entity_poly.entity_id
_entity_poly.type
_entity_poly.pdbx_seq_one_letter_code
_entity_poly.pdbx_strand_id
1 'polypeptide(L)'
;MPTLWRLSMLLAFSLSIGGCEPAPEDTGSSTPAASASAGEASTTQALSPEQAAELLNRSQAATKMLKSELKAALTQSLQSQGTVAALSVCKNMAPAIAQKASAEHQLAIRRISLKNRNPAAKPDNYEAEVLEKWLAEQTKDPSAARPQSVQTVVTEVITTDGQQIGEQTVFRYMEPLYIDKGCLQCHGSQLQPKVQQSLNQLYPEDQATGYEEGDLRGAVSVSIVLPTAAAGNKS
;
A
#
# COMPACT_ATOMS: atom_id res chain seq x y z
N MET A 1 0.60 51.45 -20.42
CA MET A 1 -0.57 52.36 -20.48
C MET A 1 -1.74 51.63 -19.82
N PRO A 2 -2.55 52.31 -19.00
CA PRO A 2 -2.30 52.43 -17.56
C PRO A 2 -3.47 51.82 -16.72
N THR A 3 -3.19 51.26 -15.54
CA THR A 3 -3.55 51.76 -14.18
C THR A 3 -5.02 51.75 -13.77
N LEU A 4 -5.22 51.59 -12.44
CA LEU A 4 -6.36 52.01 -11.59
C LEU A 4 -7.41 50.90 -11.36
N TRP A 5 -7.97 50.65 -10.16
CA TRP A 5 -7.75 51.16 -8.80
C TRP A 5 -8.69 50.40 -7.85
N ARG A 6 -8.32 50.34 -6.54
CA ARG A 6 -9.18 50.49 -5.33
C ARG A 6 -10.32 49.47 -5.09
N LEU A 7 -10.83 49.23 -3.88
CA LEU A 7 -10.62 49.78 -2.53
C LEU A 7 -11.06 48.72 -1.51
N SER A 8 -10.47 48.81 -0.31
CA SER A 8 -10.83 48.18 0.95
C SER A 8 -12.32 48.26 1.34
N MET A 9 -12.79 47.26 2.10
CA MET A 9 -13.70 47.51 3.22
C MET A 9 -13.47 46.53 4.37
N LEU A 10 -12.83 47.04 5.41
CA LEU A 10 -12.84 46.51 6.78
C LEU A 10 -14.18 46.91 7.42
N LEU A 11 -14.83 45.98 8.10
CA LEU A 11 -15.86 46.27 9.09
C LEU A 11 -15.65 45.35 10.29
N ALA A 12 -14.94 45.88 11.27
CA ALA A 12 -14.96 45.41 12.65
C ALA A 12 -16.18 46.04 13.34
N PHE A 13 -16.98 45.23 14.03
CA PHE A 13 -18.04 45.73 14.91
C PHE A 13 -17.97 45.03 16.27
N SER A 14 -17.40 45.80 17.20
CA SER A 14 -17.68 45.94 18.64
C SER A 14 -18.55 44.91 19.38
N LEU A 15 -17.90 44.27 20.37
CA LEU A 15 -18.19 44.29 21.82
C LEU A 15 -19.60 44.72 22.26
N SER A 16 -20.31 43.82 22.96
CA SER A 16 -21.33 44.16 23.95
C SER A 16 -20.97 43.50 25.28
N ILE A 17 -20.92 44.34 26.30
CA ILE A 17 -20.61 44.04 27.69
C ILE A 17 -21.95 44.00 28.43
N GLY A 18 -22.17 42.98 29.25
CA GLY A 18 -23.27 42.92 30.20
C GLY A 18 -22.93 42.00 31.37
N GLY A 19 -22.40 42.56 32.46
CA GLY A 19 -22.61 42.03 33.82
C GLY A 19 -24.05 42.36 34.27
N CYS A 20 -24.59 41.92 35.39
CA CYS A 20 -24.12 41.31 36.63
C CYS A 20 -25.37 40.66 37.29
N GLU A 21 -25.22 39.61 38.12
CA GLU A 21 -25.80 39.47 39.49
C GLU A 21 -25.84 37.97 39.91
N PRO A 22 -25.41 37.59 41.14
CA PRO A 22 -25.44 36.21 41.63
C PRO A 22 -26.42 35.93 42.81
N ALA A 23 -26.57 34.63 43.11
CA ALA A 23 -27.07 33.97 44.34
C ALA A 23 -28.59 33.65 44.41
N PRO A 24 -29.04 32.57 45.11
CA PRO A 24 -28.40 31.90 46.24
C PRO A 24 -28.24 30.37 46.17
N GLU A 25 -27.52 29.93 47.19
CA GLU A 25 -27.08 28.60 47.60
C GLU A 25 -28.24 27.61 47.78
N ASP A 26 -28.03 26.36 47.37
CA ASP A 26 -28.78 25.24 47.91
C ASP A 26 -27.83 24.08 48.27
N THR A 27 -27.90 23.72 49.54
CA THR A 27 -27.09 22.72 50.21
C THR A 27 -27.71 21.34 50.01
N GLY A 28 -27.01 20.45 49.31
CA GLY A 28 -27.48 19.08 49.04
C GLY A 28 -26.33 18.09 48.97
N SER A 29 -25.92 17.61 50.14
CA SER A 29 -25.07 16.44 50.31
C SER A 29 -25.75 15.17 49.77
N SER A 30 -25.13 14.50 48.80
CA SER A 30 -25.01 13.03 48.78
C SER A 30 -24.29 12.56 47.50
N THR A 31 -23.01 12.21 47.64
CA THR A 31 -22.33 11.25 46.76
C THR A 31 -23.02 9.88 46.89
N PRO A 32 -23.15 9.13 45.80
CA PRO A 32 -22.23 7.99 45.69
C PRO A 32 -21.66 7.81 44.28
N ALA A 33 -20.37 7.47 44.28
CA ALA A 33 -19.65 6.63 43.32
C ALA A 33 -20.05 6.79 41.84
N ALA A 34 -19.32 7.67 41.16
CA ALA A 34 -19.01 7.47 39.76
C ALA A 34 -18.34 6.11 39.58
N SER A 35 -19.14 5.11 39.18
CA SER A 35 -18.64 3.91 38.52
C SER A 35 -18.19 4.32 37.12
N ALA A 36 -17.03 4.99 37.05
CA ALA A 36 -16.25 5.02 35.84
C ALA A 36 -15.79 3.57 35.59
N SER A 37 -16.58 2.84 34.80
CA SER A 37 -16.06 1.68 34.09
C SER A 37 -14.96 2.23 33.19
N ALA A 38 -13.72 2.13 33.66
CA ALA A 38 -12.56 2.24 32.81
C ALA A 38 -12.75 1.17 31.74
N GLY A 39 -13.14 1.61 30.54
CA GLY A 39 -13.09 0.77 29.36
C GLY A 39 -11.67 0.27 29.25
N GLU A 40 -11.48 -1.04 29.44
CA GLU A 40 -10.22 -1.70 29.22
C GLU A 40 -9.81 -1.37 27.78
N ALA A 41 -8.77 -0.54 27.66
CA ALA A 41 -8.16 -0.22 26.39
C ALA A 41 -7.82 -1.55 25.70
N SER A 42 -8.44 -1.77 24.53
CA SER A 42 -8.20 -2.93 23.68
C SER A 42 -6.71 -2.93 23.33
N THR A 43 -5.94 -3.68 24.11
CA THR A 43 -4.51 -3.82 23.90
C THR A 43 -4.34 -4.64 22.64
N THR A 44 -3.77 -4.04 21.58
CA THR A 44 -3.36 -4.75 20.37
C THR A 44 -2.42 -5.88 20.80
N GLN A 45 -2.96 -7.10 20.91
CA GLN A 45 -2.18 -8.24 21.35
C GLN A 45 -1.14 -8.56 20.26
N ALA A 46 0.14 -8.50 20.62
CA ALA A 46 1.22 -8.86 19.72
C ALA A 46 1.08 -10.30 19.25
N LEU A 47 1.36 -10.56 17.97
CA LEU A 47 1.31 -11.91 17.37
C LEU A 47 2.20 -12.88 18.15
N SER A 48 1.70 -14.10 18.39
CA SER A 48 2.56 -15.18 18.88
C SER A 48 3.61 -15.56 17.82
N PRO A 49 4.76 -16.14 18.22
CA PRO A 49 5.77 -16.60 17.26
C PRO A 49 5.22 -17.58 16.22
N GLU A 50 4.31 -18.46 16.62
CA GLU A 50 3.65 -19.43 15.73
C GLU A 50 2.73 -18.74 14.71
N GLN A 51 1.92 -17.78 15.17
CA GLN A 51 1.07 -16.99 14.28
C GLN A 51 1.89 -16.18 13.28
N ALA A 52 2.97 -15.55 13.74
CA ALA A 52 3.88 -14.80 12.87
C ALA A 52 4.55 -15.71 11.82
N ALA A 53 4.97 -16.91 12.21
CA ALA A 53 5.56 -17.88 11.30
C ALA A 53 4.56 -18.37 10.25
N GLU A 54 3.31 -18.66 10.65
CA GLU A 54 2.25 -19.06 9.73
C GLU A 54 1.93 -17.96 8.70
N LEU A 55 1.74 -16.72 9.16
CA LEU A 55 1.46 -15.58 8.28
C LEU A 55 2.60 -15.35 7.28
N LEU A 56 3.85 -15.48 7.72
CA LEU A 56 5.02 -15.40 6.86
C LEU A 56 5.05 -16.53 5.82
N ASN A 57 4.90 -17.79 6.25
CA ASN A 57 4.92 -18.95 5.37
C ASN A 57 3.83 -18.85 4.30
N ARG A 58 2.62 -18.43 4.69
CA ARG A 58 1.50 -18.24 3.77
C ARG A 58 1.76 -17.12 2.77
N SER A 59 2.35 -16.02 3.21
CA SER A 59 2.72 -14.88 2.34
C SER A 59 3.81 -15.27 1.33
N GLN A 60 4.81 -16.03 1.76
CA GLN A 60 5.89 -16.55 0.90
C GLN A 60 5.36 -17.56 -0.11
N ALA A 61 4.45 -18.45 0.31
CA ALA A 61 3.82 -19.44 -0.58
C ALA A 61 3.02 -18.76 -1.71
N ALA A 62 2.17 -17.78 -1.36
CA ALA A 62 1.41 -17.01 -2.34
C ALA A 62 2.32 -16.20 -3.29
N THR A 63 3.36 -15.58 -2.74
CA THR A 63 4.35 -14.83 -3.52
C THR A 63 5.09 -15.73 -4.50
N LYS A 64 5.50 -16.92 -4.06
CA LYS A 64 6.15 -17.92 -4.90
C LYS A 64 5.24 -18.40 -6.02
N MET A 65 3.97 -18.72 -5.72
CA MET A 65 2.97 -19.10 -6.73
C MET A 65 2.81 -18.01 -7.78
N LEU A 66 2.57 -16.76 -7.35
CA LEU A 66 2.39 -15.64 -8.26
C LEU A 66 3.60 -15.45 -9.17
N LYS A 67 4.81 -15.47 -8.62
CA LYS A 67 6.05 -15.29 -9.38
C LYS A 67 6.29 -16.45 -10.35
N SER A 68 6.07 -17.70 -9.93
CA SER A 68 6.33 -18.87 -10.78
C SER A 68 5.34 -18.96 -11.94
N GLU A 69 4.04 -18.82 -11.69
CA GLU A 69 3.02 -18.89 -12.74
C GLU A 69 3.15 -17.74 -13.73
N LEU A 70 3.40 -16.53 -13.24
CA LEU A 70 3.61 -15.38 -14.12
C LEU A 70 4.86 -15.55 -14.99
N LYS A 71 5.96 -16.02 -14.40
CA LYS A 71 7.20 -16.30 -15.15
C LYS A 71 6.95 -17.35 -16.22
N ALA A 72 6.24 -18.44 -15.89
CA ALA A 72 5.91 -19.49 -16.85
C ALA A 72 5.05 -18.97 -18.02
N ALA A 73 3.97 -18.24 -17.72
CA ALA A 73 3.11 -17.64 -18.74
C ALA A 73 3.87 -16.65 -19.64
N LEU A 74 4.72 -15.82 -19.04
CA LEU A 74 5.54 -14.86 -19.77
C LEU A 74 6.55 -15.55 -20.67
N THR A 75 7.30 -16.53 -20.15
CA THR A 75 8.28 -17.29 -20.93
C THR A 75 7.62 -18.01 -22.10
N GLN A 76 6.47 -18.65 -21.88
CA GLN A 76 5.72 -19.32 -22.94
C GLN A 76 5.30 -18.33 -24.04
N SER A 77 4.76 -17.17 -23.67
CA SER A 77 4.33 -16.17 -24.67
C SER A 77 5.50 -15.56 -25.42
N LEU A 78 6.62 -15.29 -24.75
CA LEU A 78 7.83 -14.76 -25.37
C LEU A 78 8.40 -15.74 -26.41
N GLN A 79 8.43 -17.03 -26.08
CA GLN A 79 8.96 -18.07 -26.97
C GLN A 79 8.04 -18.36 -28.16
N SER A 80 6.72 -18.39 -27.95
CA SER A 80 5.76 -18.82 -28.98
C SER A 80 5.23 -17.69 -29.87
N GLN A 81 5.07 -16.48 -29.33
CA GLN A 81 4.37 -15.38 -29.99
C GLN A 81 5.16 -14.06 -29.99
N GLY A 82 6.32 -14.03 -29.33
CA GLY A 82 7.20 -12.88 -29.26
C GLY A 82 6.77 -11.80 -28.26
N THR A 83 7.57 -10.73 -28.19
CA THR A 83 7.49 -9.69 -27.16
C THR A 83 6.19 -8.90 -27.18
N VAL A 84 5.61 -8.63 -28.36
CA VAL A 84 4.34 -7.88 -28.47
C VAL A 84 3.18 -8.65 -27.85
N ALA A 85 3.07 -9.96 -28.10
CA ALA A 85 2.03 -10.80 -27.51
C ALA A 85 2.20 -10.90 -25.98
N ALA A 86 3.45 -10.99 -25.51
CA ALA A 86 3.77 -11.04 -24.08
C ALA A 86 3.30 -9.79 -23.30
N LEU A 87 3.13 -8.63 -23.94
CA LEU A 87 2.55 -7.45 -23.30
C LEU A 87 1.09 -7.67 -22.85
N SER A 88 0.34 -8.48 -23.59
CA SER A 88 -1.04 -8.85 -23.24
C SER A 88 -1.10 -9.81 -22.06
N VAL A 89 -0.12 -10.71 -21.92
CA VAL A 89 0.04 -11.55 -20.72
C VAL A 89 0.20 -10.69 -19.47
N CYS A 90 1.11 -9.70 -19.53
CA CYS A 90 1.30 -8.76 -18.42
C CYS A 90 0.03 -7.96 -18.09
N LYS A 91 -0.80 -7.63 -19.09
CA LYS A 91 -2.04 -6.85 -18.89
C LYS A 91 -3.13 -7.67 -18.22
N ASN A 92 -3.36 -8.88 -18.72
CA ASN A 92 -4.57 -9.65 -18.42
C ASN A 92 -4.29 -10.80 -17.44
N MET A 93 -3.17 -11.52 -17.62
CA MET A 93 -2.87 -12.70 -16.81
C MET A 93 -2.29 -12.34 -15.44
N ALA A 94 -1.49 -11.28 -15.33
CA ALA A 94 -0.89 -10.93 -14.04
C ALA A 94 -1.96 -10.60 -12.96
N PRO A 95 -3.01 -9.82 -13.25
CA PRO A 95 -4.13 -9.65 -12.30
C PRO A 95 -4.86 -10.96 -12.00
N ALA A 96 -5.11 -11.81 -13.00
CA ALA A 96 -5.80 -13.08 -12.81
C ALA A 96 -5.01 -14.07 -11.93
N ILE A 97 -3.69 -14.16 -12.13
CA ILE A 97 -2.79 -14.98 -11.29
C ILE A 97 -2.76 -14.43 -9.85
N ALA A 98 -2.76 -13.11 -9.68
CA ALA A 98 -2.85 -12.50 -8.35
C ALA A 98 -4.17 -12.82 -7.65
N GLN A 99 -5.30 -12.75 -8.37
CA GLN A 99 -6.60 -13.14 -7.84
C GLN A 99 -6.66 -14.62 -7.46
N LYS A 100 -6.08 -15.50 -8.28
CA LYS A 100 -5.98 -16.93 -7.97
C LYS A 100 -5.17 -17.16 -6.68
N ALA A 101 -3.96 -16.60 -6.59
CA ALA A 101 -3.11 -16.72 -5.41
C ALA A 101 -3.77 -16.12 -4.16
N SER A 102 -4.49 -15.01 -4.33
CA SER A 102 -5.28 -14.37 -3.28
C SER A 102 -6.36 -15.30 -2.72
N ALA A 103 -7.14 -15.93 -3.61
CA ALA A 103 -8.20 -16.85 -3.23
C ALA A 103 -7.67 -18.13 -2.56
N GLU A 104 -6.61 -18.72 -3.13
CA GLU A 104 -6.03 -19.98 -2.63
C GLU A 104 -5.39 -19.82 -1.25
N HIS A 105 -4.75 -18.69 -1.00
CA HIS A 105 -4.04 -18.41 0.25
C HIS A 105 -4.81 -17.52 1.23
N GLN A 106 -6.03 -17.11 0.89
CA GLN A 106 -6.91 -16.28 1.74
C GLN A 106 -6.20 -15.02 2.26
N LEU A 107 -5.60 -14.28 1.32
CA LEU A 107 -4.85 -13.05 1.59
C LEU A 107 -4.98 -12.09 0.42
N ALA A 108 -4.72 -10.80 0.62
CA ALA A 108 -4.57 -9.88 -0.50
C ALA A 108 -3.13 -9.93 -1.00
N ILE A 109 -2.93 -10.03 -2.32
CA ILE A 109 -1.61 -10.04 -2.96
C ILE A 109 -1.65 -9.21 -4.24
N ARG A 110 -0.63 -8.39 -4.45
CA ARG A 110 -0.49 -7.56 -5.66
C ARG A 110 0.96 -7.28 -6.00
N ARG A 111 1.21 -6.87 -7.24
CA ARG A 111 2.51 -6.31 -7.65
C ARG A 111 2.43 -4.80 -7.68
N ILE A 112 3.43 -4.14 -7.12
CA ILE A 112 3.49 -2.69 -6.97
C ILE A 112 4.84 -2.13 -7.42
N SER A 113 4.88 -0.86 -7.80
CA SER A 113 6.12 -0.19 -8.24
C SER A 113 6.01 1.33 -8.21
N LEU A 114 7.10 2.03 -7.88
CA LEU A 114 7.23 3.49 -8.05
C LEU A 114 7.21 3.92 -9.53
N LYS A 115 7.58 3.01 -10.45
CA LYS A 115 7.50 3.20 -11.91
C LYS A 115 6.51 2.16 -12.46
N ASN A 116 5.23 2.35 -12.15
CA ASN A 116 4.19 1.41 -12.53
C ASN A 116 3.86 1.46 -14.03
N ARG A 117 3.59 0.28 -14.62
CA ARG A 117 3.07 0.18 -16.00
C ARG A 117 1.56 0.29 -16.05
N ASN A 118 0.92 -0.39 -15.10
CA ASN A 118 -0.51 -0.31 -14.87
C ASN A 118 -0.73 0.64 -13.68
N PRO A 119 -1.56 1.70 -13.81
CA PRO A 119 -1.89 2.61 -12.71
C PRO A 119 -2.40 1.90 -11.44
N ALA A 120 -3.08 0.75 -11.58
CA ALA A 120 -3.54 -0.06 -10.45
C ALA A 120 -2.40 -0.67 -9.61
N ALA A 121 -1.16 -0.67 -10.12
CA ALA A 121 0.03 -1.11 -9.41
C ALA A 121 0.76 0.04 -8.67
N LYS A 122 0.12 1.21 -8.55
CA LYS A 122 0.62 2.29 -7.71
C LYS A 122 0.68 1.82 -6.24
N PRO A 123 1.80 2.06 -5.53
CA PRO A 123 1.90 1.68 -4.12
C PRO A 123 0.99 2.55 -3.23
N ASP A 124 0.59 1.98 -2.10
CA ASP A 124 0.08 2.77 -0.97
C ASP A 124 1.24 3.47 -0.23
N ASN A 125 0.93 4.28 0.79
CA ASN A 125 1.97 5.05 1.51
C ASN A 125 3.02 4.14 2.15
N TYR A 126 2.60 3.06 2.81
CA TYR A 126 3.52 2.11 3.44
C TYR A 126 4.42 1.43 2.40
N GLU A 127 3.84 0.96 1.30
CA GLU A 127 4.59 0.32 0.23
C GLU A 127 5.56 1.27 -0.47
N ALA A 128 5.17 2.54 -0.64
CA ALA A 128 6.02 3.56 -1.23
C ALA A 128 7.25 3.83 -0.36
N GLU A 129 7.06 4.00 0.95
CA GLU A 129 8.16 4.20 1.91
C GLU A 129 9.16 3.03 1.88
N VAL A 130 8.68 1.79 1.85
CA VAL A 130 9.55 0.60 1.75
C VAL A 130 10.31 0.57 0.43
N LEU A 131 9.64 0.83 -0.69
CA LEU A 131 10.27 0.86 -2.01
C LEU A 131 11.31 1.98 -2.15
N GLU A 132 11.01 3.18 -1.65
CA GLU A 132 11.91 4.33 -1.68
C GLU A 132 13.15 4.07 -0.85
N LYS A 133 13.01 3.44 0.32
CA LYS A 133 14.14 3.01 1.14
C LYS A 133 15.04 2.02 0.38
N TRP A 134 14.46 0.97 -0.22
CA TRP A 134 15.23 0.00 -1.00
C TRP A 134 15.90 0.62 -2.22
N LEU A 135 15.23 1.55 -2.90
CA LEU A 135 15.79 2.27 -4.04
C LEU A 135 16.95 3.17 -3.62
N ALA A 136 16.83 3.87 -2.48
CA ALA A 136 17.89 4.71 -1.94
C ALA A 136 19.11 3.86 -1.53
N GLU A 137 18.89 2.70 -0.90
CA GLU A 137 19.95 1.74 -0.56
C GLU A 137 20.69 1.25 -1.81
N GLN A 138 19.95 0.82 -2.85
CA GLN A 138 20.54 0.40 -4.13
C GLN A 138 21.30 1.53 -4.83
N THR A 139 20.76 2.75 -4.82
CA THR A 139 21.39 3.91 -5.48
C THR A 139 22.69 4.33 -4.76
N LYS A 140 22.71 4.21 -3.43
CA LYS A 140 23.86 4.58 -2.61
C LYS A 140 25.04 3.62 -2.82
N ASP A 141 24.78 2.32 -2.93
CA ASP A 141 25.79 1.31 -3.22
C ASP A 141 25.19 0.17 -4.09
N PRO A 142 25.34 0.26 -5.42
CA PRO A 142 24.83 -0.76 -6.33
C PRO A 142 25.48 -2.14 -6.16
N SER A 143 26.63 -2.21 -5.49
CA SER A 143 27.36 -3.46 -5.21
C SER A 143 26.97 -4.13 -3.90
N ALA A 144 26.22 -3.42 -3.05
CA ALA A 144 25.74 -3.96 -1.79
C ALA A 144 24.78 -5.13 -1.98
N ALA A 145 24.63 -5.94 -0.93
CA ALA A 145 23.61 -6.97 -0.91
C ALA A 145 22.23 -6.35 -1.16
N ARG A 146 21.49 -6.92 -2.11
CA ARG A 146 20.16 -6.43 -2.46
C ARG A 146 19.21 -6.55 -1.26
N PRO A 147 18.32 -5.57 -1.04
CA PRO A 147 17.29 -5.67 -0.03
C PRO A 147 16.50 -6.98 -0.13
N GLN A 148 16.20 -7.53 1.04
CA GLN A 148 15.42 -8.76 1.19
C GLN A 148 13.97 -8.43 1.57
N SER A 149 13.12 -9.44 1.64
CA SER A 149 11.73 -9.25 2.03
C SER A 149 11.60 -8.68 3.44
N VAL A 150 10.58 -7.84 3.65
CA VAL A 150 10.23 -7.27 4.96
C VAL A 150 8.83 -7.73 5.37
N GLN A 151 8.58 -7.74 6.67
CA GLN A 151 7.26 -7.98 7.24
C GLN A 151 7.04 -7.06 8.43
N THR A 152 5.78 -6.69 8.69
CA THR A 152 5.39 -5.90 9.85
C THR A 152 3.91 -6.12 10.19
N VAL A 153 3.49 -5.63 11.34
CA VAL A 153 2.09 -5.48 11.70
C VAL A 153 1.81 -3.99 11.85
N VAL A 154 0.79 -3.50 11.16
CA VAL A 154 0.35 -2.11 11.19
C VAL A 154 -1.12 -2.03 11.56
N THR A 155 -1.52 -0.90 12.14
CA THR A 155 -2.93 -0.53 12.23
C THR A 155 -3.27 0.37 11.06
N GLU A 156 -4.29 -0.01 10.29
CA GLU A 156 -4.78 0.74 9.14
C GLU A 156 -6.13 1.34 9.45
N VAL A 157 -6.27 2.63 9.18
CA VAL A 157 -7.55 3.34 9.28
C VAL A 157 -8.43 2.94 8.12
N ILE A 158 -9.65 2.47 8.42
CA ILE A 158 -10.67 2.19 7.42
C ILE A 158 -11.46 3.47 7.20
N THR A 159 -11.53 3.93 5.95
CA THR A 159 -12.31 5.10 5.56
C THR A 159 -13.41 4.78 4.56
N THR A 160 -14.51 5.53 4.60
CA THR A 160 -15.58 5.54 3.59
C THR A 160 -15.97 6.98 3.33
N ASP A 161 -16.01 7.40 2.06
CA ASP A 161 -16.25 8.79 1.64
C ASP A 161 -15.36 9.82 2.37
N GLY A 162 -14.11 9.45 2.65
CA GLY A 162 -13.13 10.29 3.35
C GLY A 162 -13.32 10.37 4.87
N GLN A 163 -14.33 9.70 5.42
CA GLN A 163 -14.56 9.62 6.87
C GLN A 163 -13.98 8.32 7.44
N GLN A 164 -13.30 8.41 8.58
CA GLN A 164 -12.86 7.23 9.32
C GLN A 164 -14.07 6.50 9.91
N ILE A 165 -14.20 5.23 9.56
CA ILE A 165 -15.27 4.34 10.03
C ILE A 165 -14.76 3.22 10.94
N GLY A 166 -13.44 3.06 11.06
CA GLY A 166 -12.84 2.08 11.93
C GLY A 166 -11.34 1.96 11.73
N GLU A 167 -10.77 0.94 12.36
CA GLU A 167 -9.38 0.55 12.21
C GLU A 167 -9.30 -0.97 12.11
N GLN A 168 -8.29 -1.47 11.40
CA GLN A 168 -7.97 -2.88 11.33
C GLN A 168 -6.49 -3.10 11.56
N THR A 169 -6.14 -4.18 12.26
CA THR A 169 -4.75 -4.62 12.37
C THR A 169 -4.42 -5.50 11.16
N VAL A 170 -3.34 -5.19 10.47
CA VAL A 170 -2.94 -5.85 9.22
C VAL A 170 -1.50 -6.34 9.34
N PHE A 171 -1.30 -7.62 9.05
CA PHE A 171 0.03 -8.15 8.76
C PHE A 171 0.39 -7.82 7.31
N ARG A 172 1.55 -7.18 7.12
CA ARG A 172 2.09 -6.79 5.82
C ARG A 172 3.37 -7.58 5.54
N TYR A 173 3.51 -8.05 4.31
CA TYR A 173 4.72 -8.67 3.80
C TYR A 173 5.04 -8.10 2.42
N MET A 174 6.31 -7.75 2.16
CA MET A 174 6.76 -7.28 0.86
C MET A 174 8.02 -8.00 0.43
N GLU A 175 8.02 -8.50 -0.80
CA GLU A 175 9.19 -9.13 -1.44
C GLU A 175 9.63 -8.31 -2.67
N PRO A 176 10.89 -7.86 -2.74
CA PRO A 176 11.36 -7.06 -3.86
C PRO A 176 11.42 -7.87 -5.16
N LEU A 177 11.15 -7.20 -6.28
CA LEU A 177 11.27 -7.71 -7.64
C LEU A 177 12.41 -6.97 -8.33
N TYR A 178 13.37 -7.71 -8.88
CA TYR A 178 14.51 -7.16 -9.62
C TYR A 178 14.41 -7.47 -11.11
N ILE A 179 15.04 -6.64 -11.94
CA ILE A 179 15.14 -6.83 -13.38
C ILE A 179 16.17 -7.91 -13.71
N ASP A 180 15.76 -8.92 -14.47
CA ASP A 180 16.66 -9.89 -15.12
C ASP A 180 16.81 -9.55 -16.62
N LYS A 181 17.78 -10.17 -17.31
CA LYS A 181 18.02 -9.97 -18.76
C LYS A 181 16.76 -10.05 -19.62
N GLY A 182 15.89 -11.03 -19.34
CA GLY A 182 14.66 -11.22 -20.10
C GLY A 182 13.67 -10.06 -19.97
N CYS A 183 13.69 -9.33 -18.85
CA CYS A 183 12.80 -8.21 -18.58
C CYS A 183 13.12 -6.99 -19.46
N LEU A 184 14.38 -6.83 -19.86
CA LEU A 184 14.87 -5.68 -20.62
C LEU A 184 14.23 -5.55 -22.01
N GLN A 185 13.67 -6.62 -22.55
CA GLN A 185 12.92 -6.58 -23.81
C GLN A 185 11.71 -5.63 -23.79
N CYS A 186 11.15 -5.37 -22.61
CA CYS A 186 10.00 -4.47 -22.42
C CYS A 186 10.24 -3.39 -21.36
N HIS A 187 11.25 -3.55 -20.51
CA HIS A 187 11.55 -2.64 -19.40
C HIS A 187 12.87 -1.89 -19.59
N GLY A 188 13.68 -2.25 -20.60
CA GLY A 188 14.96 -1.60 -20.86
C GLY A 188 14.85 -0.15 -21.35
N SER A 189 16.01 0.50 -21.48
CA SER A 189 16.14 1.83 -22.10
C SER A 189 16.02 1.80 -23.62
N GLN A 190 16.33 0.67 -24.25
CA GLN A 190 16.26 0.49 -25.70
C GLN A 190 15.23 -0.58 -26.04
N LEU A 191 14.09 -0.15 -26.59
CA LEU A 191 12.99 -1.03 -26.97
C LEU A 191 12.85 -1.09 -28.50
N GLN A 192 12.45 -2.25 -29.02
CA GLN A 192 12.11 -2.36 -30.43
C GLN A 192 10.91 -1.44 -30.76
N PRO A 193 10.88 -0.78 -31.93
CA PRO A 193 9.79 0.15 -32.27
C PRO A 193 8.38 -0.44 -32.14
N LYS A 194 8.19 -1.70 -32.52
CA LYS A 194 6.90 -2.40 -32.40
C LYS A 194 6.48 -2.62 -30.94
N VAL A 195 7.44 -2.86 -30.04
CA VAL A 195 7.18 -3.00 -28.60
C VAL A 195 6.79 -1.65 -28.01
N GLN A 196 7.55 -0.58 -28.32
CA GLN A 196 7.23 0.76 -27.87
C GLN A 196 5.83 1.21 -28.33
N GLN A 197 5.50 0.97 -29.61
CA GLN A 197 4.17 1.27 -30.15
C GLN A 197 3.06 0.53 -29.39
N SER A 198 3.25 -0.76 -29.14
CA SER A 198 2.28 -1.58 -28.42
C SER A 198 2.13 -1.15 -26.96
N LEU A 199 3.23 -0.76 -26.30
CA LEU A 199 3.20 -0.19 -24.95
C LEU A 199 2.37 1.08 -24.91
N ASN A 200 2.62 2.03 -25.82
CA ASN A 200 1.88 3.30 -25.88
C ASN A 200 0.36 3.09 -26.09
N GLN A 201 -0.01 2.05 -26.84
CA GLN A 201 -1.42 1.71 -27.07
C GLN A 201 -2.07 1.03 -25.86
N LEU A 202 -1.36 0.08 -25.23
CA LEU A 202 -1.92 -0.73 -24.15
C LEU A 202 -1.87 -0.04 -22.78
N TYR A 203 -0.88 0.85 -22.61
CA TYR A 203 -0.53 1.54 -21.38
C TYR A 203 -0.08 2.99 -21.68
N PRO A 204 -1.02 3.92 -21.93
CA PRO A 204 -0.69 5.31 -22.24
C PRO A 204 0.07 6.04 -21.12
N GLU A 205 -0.05 5.56 -19.88
CA GLU A 205 0.61 6.10 -18.68
C GLU A 205 1.79 5.22 -18.23
N ASP A 206 2.38 4.42 -19.13
CA ASP A 206 3.50 3.54 -18.78
C ASP A 206 4.73 4.33 -18.32
N GLN A 207 5.20 4.03 -17.11
CA GLN A 207 6.45 4.57 -16.56
C GLN A 207 7.55 3.50 -16.47
N ALA A 208 7.25 2.25 -16.81
CA ALA A 208 8.10 1.11 -16.50
C ALA A 208 9.17 0.81 -17.57
N THR A 209 9.86 1.81 -18.08
CA THR A 209 10.96 1.66 -19.05
C THR A 209 12.24 2.32 -18.53
N GLY A 210 13.37 2.12 -19.22
CA GLY A 210 14.64 2.71 -18.83
C GLY A 210 15.34 1.99 -17.68
N TYR A 211 15.06 0.70 -17.48
CA TYR A 211 15.75 -0.13 -16.50
C TYR A 211 17.01 -0.80 -17.06
N GLU A 212 17.91 -1.18 -16.15
CA GLU A 212 19.07 -2.03 -16.36
C GLU A 212 18.97 -3.36 -15.59
N GLU A 213 19.82 -4.32 -15.92
CA GLU A 213 19.84 -5.62 -15.21
C GLU A 213 20.22 -5.43 -13.74
N GLY A 214 19.38 -5.94 -12.84
CA GLY A 214 19.57 -5.85 -11.40
C GLY A 214 18.83 -4.69 -10.72
N ASP A 215 18.27 -3.76 -11.48
CA ASP A 215 17.47 -2.67 -10.94
C ASP A 215 16.27 -3.18 -10.12
N LEU A 216 15.91 -2.43 -9.08
CA LEU A 216 14.66 -2.64 -8.35
C LEU A 216 13.47 -2.28 -9.26
N ARG A 217 12.74 -3.29 -9.70
CA ARG A 217 11.52 -3.13 -10.52
C ARG A 217 10.33 -2.69 -9.69
N GLY A 218 10.23 -3.15 -8.46
CA GLY A 218 9.06 -3.00 -7.58
C GLY A 218 9.02 -4.09 -6.54
N ALA A 219 7.83 -4.50 -6.10
CA ALA A 219 7.65 -5.58 -5.14
C ALA A 219 6.37 -6.39 -5.39
N VAL A 220 6.33 -7.60 -4.82
CA VAL A 220 5.07 -8.25 -4.45
C VAL A 220 4.71 -7.76 -3.05
N SER A 221 3.49 -7.27 -2.88
CA SER A 221 2.94 -6.83 -1.60
C SER A 221 1.80 -7.75 -1.20
N VAL A 222 1.82 -8.19 0.05
CA VAL A 222 0.82 -9.05 0.68
C VAL A 222 0.26 -8.35 1.91
N SER A 223 -1.06 -8.38 2.07
CA SER A 223 -1.73 -7.94 3.29
C SER A 223 -2.73 -8.98 3.79
N ILE A 224 -2.74 -9.17 5.10
CA ILE A 224 -3.63 -10.09 5.81
C ILE A 224 -4.27 -9.33 6.96
N VAL A 225 -5.59 -9.14 6.92
CA VAL A 225 -6.34 -8.58 8.04
C VAL A 225 -6.32 -9.59 9.18
N LEU A 226 -5.87 -9.15 10.35
CA LEU A 226 -5.84 -9.98 11.55
C LEU A 226 -7.20 -9.89 12.25
N PRO A 227 -7.70 -11.01 12.82
CA PRO A 227 -8.92 -10.97 13.61
C PRO A 227 -8.74 -10.01 14.79
N THR A 228 -9.72 -9.14 15.02
CA THR A 228 -9.82 -8.41 16.27
C THR A 228 -9.96 -9.44 17.40
N ALA A 229 -9.13 -9.35 18.44
CA ALA A 229 -9.27 -10.22 19.60
C ALA A 229 -10.70 -10.06 20.14
N ALA A 230 -11.52 -11.11 20.04
CA ALA A 230 -12.85 -11.10 20.62
C ALA A 230 -12.68 -10.88 22.13
N ALA A 231 -13.32 -9.84 22.66
CA ALA A 231 -13.40 -9.62 24.10
C ALA A 231 -13.90 -10.92 24.73
N GLY A 232 -13.01 -11.64 25.43
CA GLY A 232 -13.29 -12.97 25.95
C GLY A 232 -14.54 -12.91 26.82
N ASN A 233 -15.56 -13.67 26.44
CA ASN A 233 -16.74 -13.87 27.27
C ASN A 233 -16.30 -14.61 28.53
N LYS A 234 -16.12 -13.89 29.64
CA LYS A 234 -15.89 -14.50 30.96
C LYS A 234 -17.16 -15.30 31.28
N SER A 235 -17.04 -16.62 31.22
CA SER A 235 -18.03 -17.55 31.78
C SER A 235 -17.96 -17.53 33.32
#